data_AF-A0A356QZM1-F1
#
_entry.id   AF-A0A356QZM1-F1
#
_cell.length_a   1.000
_cell.length_b   1.000
_cell.length_c   1.000
_cell.angle_alpha   90.00
_cell.angle_beta   90.00
_cell.angle_gamma   90.00
#
_symmetry.space_group_name_H-M   'P 1'
#
loop_
_entity.id
_entity.type
_entity.pdbx_description
1 polymer ?
#
loop_
_entity_poly.entity_id
_entity_poly.type
_entity_poly.pdbx_seq_one_letter_code
_entity_poly.pdbx_strand_id
1 'polypeptide(L)' 'QEKNAWRDFGQPLRTAREQFERDYLEFHLLQTRGNISELARRAELERTHLYRKLKGLGLNPKDEKYRQ' A
#
# COMPACT_ATOMS: atom_id res chain seq x y z
N GLN A 1 1.14 -4.30 -19.73
CA GLN A 1 0.31 -5.18 -18.88
C GLN A 1 1.25 -6.05 -18.07
N GLU A 2 1.57 -5.66 -16.83
CA GLU A 2 2.46 -6.41 -15.92
C GLU A 2 1.66 -6.89 -14.69
N LYS A 3 0.54 -7.56 -14.93
CA LYS A 3 -0.48 -7.84 -13.90
C LYS A 3 -0.08 -8.90 -12.85
N ASN A 4 1.19 -9.29 -12.74
CA ASN A 4 1.62 -10.37 -11.84
C ASN A 4 2.97 -10.14 -11.14
N ALA A 5 3.49 -8.91 -11.04
CA ALA A 5 4.80 -8.64 -10.43
C ALA A 5 4.95 -9.12 -8.96
N TRP A 6 3.84 -9.34 -8.25
CA TRP A 6 3.81 -9.86 -6.87
C TRP A 6 3.93 -11.38 -6.77
N ARG A 7 3.90 -12.14 -7.88
CA ARG A 7 3.93 -13.62 -7.91
C ARG A 7 5.34 -14.18 -8.12
N ASP A 8 6.36 -13.56 -7.54
CA ASP A 8 7.72 -14.08 -7.55
C ASP A 8 7.95 -15.01 -6.36
N PHE A 9 7.87 -16.33 -6.60
CA PHE A 9 8.13 -17.36 -5.58
C PHE A 9 9.62 -17.60 -5.32
N GLY A 10 10.52 -16.92 -6.04
CA GLY A 10 11.97 -16.97 -5.80
C GLY A 10 12.43 -16.11 -4.62
N GLN A 11 11.56 -15.24 -4.11
CA GLN A 11 11.87 -14.33 -3.01
C GLN A 11 11.55 -14.93 -1.64
N PRO A 12 12.28 -14.52 -0.57
CA PRO A 12 11.90 -14.86 0.79
C PRO A 12 10.46 -14.43 1.09
N LEU A 13 9.71 -15.25 1.84
CA LEU A 13 8.30 -15.00 2.20
C LEU A 13 8.07 -13.59 2.77
N ARG A 14 9.03 -13.10 3.56
CA ARG A 14 9.00 -11.75 4.11
C ARG A 14 8.93 -10.69 3.01
N THR A 15 9.82 -10.77 2.03
CA THR A 15 9.91 -9.83 0.90
C THR A 15 8.67 -9.91 0.03
N ALA A 16 8.20 -11.12 -0.29
CA ALA A 16 6.97 -11.31 -1.05
C ALA A 16 5.76 -10.68 -0.35
N ARG A 17 5.65 -10.84 0.97
CA ARG A 17 4.58 -10.22 1.77
C ARG A 17 4.69 -8.69 1.78
N GLU A 18 5.90 -8.15 1.94
CA GLU A 18 6.15 -6.70 1.91
C GLU A 18 5.79 -6.11 0.55
N GLN A 19 6.11 -6.79 -0.55
CA GLN A 19 5.74 -6.38 -1.91
C GLN A 19 4.23 -6.37 -2.12
N PHE A 20 3.55 -7.47 -1.77
CA PHE A 20 2.08 -7.55 -1.85
C PHE A 20 1.43 -6.42 -1.03
N GLU A 21 1.90 -6.20 0.19
CA GLU A 21 1.34 -5.19 1.08
C GLU A 21 1.54 -3.77 0.53
N ARG A 22 2.71 -3.49 -0.05
CA ARG A 22 2.97 -2.23 -0.74
C ARG A 22 1.99 -2.03 -1.90
N ASP A 23 1.87 -3.01 -2.79
CA ASP A 23 1.02 -2.92 -3.99
C ASP A 23 -0.46 -2.76 -3.61
N TYR A 24 -0.93 -3.50 -2.60
CA TYR A 24 -2.29 -3.41 -2.08
C TYR A 24 -2.60 -2.02 -1.54
N LEU A 25 -1.71 -1.47 -0.71
CA LEU A 25 -1.91 -0.15 -0.11
C LEU A 25 -1.77 0.97 -1.14
N GLU A 26 -0.81 0.88 -2.07
CA GLU A 26 -0.65 1.85 -3.16
C GLU A 26 -1.88 1.90 -4.07
N PHE A 27 -2.44 0.74 -4.45
CA PHE A 27 -3.68 0.66 -5.20
C PHE A 27 -4.83 1.36 -4.49
N HIS A 28 -5.07 1.06 -3.22
CA HIS A 28 -6.17 1.69 -2.47
C HIS A 28 -5.91 3.16 -2.17
N LEU A 29 -4.66 3.58 -2.03
CA LEU A 29 -4.28 4.97 -1.83
C LEU A 29 -4.60 5.82 -3.06
N LEU A 30 -4.40 5.28 -4.27
CA LEU A 30 -4.87 5.88 -5.53
C LEU A 30 -6.40 5.99 -5.55
N GLN A 31 -7.11 4.91 -5.21
CA GLN A 31 -8.59 4.90 -5.22
C GLN A 31 -9.22 5.86 -4.19
N THR A 32 -8.51 6.15 -3.11
CA THR A 32 -9.00 7.03 -2.03
C THR A 32 -8.50 8.47 -2.16
N ARG A 33 -7.81 8.79 -3.25
CA ARG A 33 -7.19 10.10 -3.50
C ARG A 33 -6.29 10.59 -2.35
N GLY A 34 -5.52 9.68 -1.75
CA GLY A 34 -4.68 9.98 -0.59
C GLY A 34 -5.44 10.15 0.73
N ASN A 35 -6.75 9.90 0.78
CA ASN A 35 -7.53 9.97 2.02
C ASN A 35 -7.22 8.79 2.95
N ILE A 36 -6.38 9.06 3.94
CA ILE A 36 -5.94 8.05 4.92
C ILE A 36 -7.09 7.49 5.77
N SER A 37 -8.10 8.29 6.11
CA SER A 37 -9.22 7.80 6.93
C SER A 37 -10.10 6.82 6.15
N GLU A 38 -10.28 7.06 4.84
CA GLU A 38 -10.96 6.13 3.96
C GLU A 38 -10.12 4.86 3.73
N LEU A 39 -8.82 5.00 3.49
CA LEU A 39 -7.90 3.87 3.33
C LEU A 39 -7.86 2.96 4.57
N ALA A 40 -7.80 3.55 5.77
CA ALA A 40 -7.86 2.83 7.04
C ALA A 40 -9.13 1.98 7.15
N ARG A 41 -10.27 2.56 6.77
CA ARG A 41 -11.57 1.84 6.79
C ARG A 41 -11.60 0.69 5.79
N ARG A 42 -11.08 0.89 4.56
CA ARG A 42 -11.03 -0.14 3.51
C ARG A 42 -10.04 -1.26 3.79
N ALA A 43 -8.91 -0.93 4.41
CA ALA A 43 -7.89 -1.90 4.79
C ALA A 43 -8.19 -2.58 6.13
N GLU A 44 -9.26 -2.17 6.83
CA GLU A 44 -9.60 -2.63 8.19
C GLU A 44 -8.42 -2.48 9.17
N LEU A 45 -7.69 -1.38 9.01
CA LEU A 45 -6.51 -1.07 9.82
C LEU A 45 -6.74 0.19 10.64
N GLU A 46 -6.28 0.13 11.89
CA GLU A 46 -6.18 1.32 12.72
C GLU A 46 -5.28 2.38 12.06
N ARG A 47 -5.72 3.65 12.13
CA ARG A 47 -5.12 4.74 11.34
C ARG A 47 -3.65 4.96 11.69
N THR A 48 -3.30 4.86 12.97
CA THR A 48 -1.92 5.00 13.45
C THR A 48 -1.02 3.86 12.95
N HIS A 49 -1.56 2.64 12.87
CA HIS A 49 -0.83 1.48 12.36
C HIS A 49 -0.65 1.59 10.84
N LEU A 50 -1.68 2.04 10.13
CA LEU A 50 -1.60 2.32 8.70
C LEU A 50 -0.50 3.34 8.39
N TYR A 51 -0.40 4.45 9.14
CA TYR A 51 0.67 5.44 8.94
C TYR A 51 2.08 4.84 9.08
N ARG A 52 2.30 4.02 10.11
CA ARG A 52 3.59 3.35 10.32
C ARG A 52 3.91 2.37 9.18
N LYS A 53 2.88 1.63 8.73
CA LYS A 53 2.99 0.67 7.63
C LYS A 53 3.32 1.36 6.30
N LEU A 54 2.59 2.42 5.95
CA LEU A 54 2.88 3.24 4.76
C LEU A 54 4.32 3.78 4.79
N LYS A 55 4.75 4.33 5.93
CA LYS A 55 6.14 4.83 6.09
C LYS A 55 7.17 3.71 5.91
N GLY A 56 6.94 2.54 6.52
CA GLY A 56 7.82 1.38 6.41
C GLY A 56 7.91 0.83 4.98
N LEU A 57 6.83 0.94 4.21
CA LEU A 57 6.77 0.52 2.81
C LEU A 57 7.20 1.62 1.84
N GLY A 58 7.61 2.81 2.32
CA GLY A 58 8.03 3.93 1.47
C GLY A 58 6.88 4.55 0.65
N LEU A 59 5.66 4.54 1.19
CA LEU A 59 4.47 5.16 0.60
C LEU A 59 4.13 6.43 1.37
N ASN A 60 4.00 7.57 0.66
CA ASN A 60 3.58 8.83 1.26
C ASN A 60 2.20 9.25 0.71
N PRO A 61 1.15 9.28 1.56
CA PRO A 61 -0.20 9.65 1.14
C PRO A 61 -0.36 11.10 0.68
N LYS A 62 0.65 11.95 0.93
CA LYS A 62 0.68 13.35 0.46
C LYS A 62 1.32 13.51 -0.91
N ASP A 63 1.83 12.44 -1.53
CA ASP A 63 2.42 12.53 -2.85
C ASP A 63 1.37 12.92 -3.89
N GLU A 64 1.76 13.77 -4.84
CA GLU A 64 0.86 14.34 -5.83
C GLU A 64 0.20 13.28 -6.71
N LYS A 65 0.88 12.17 -6.97
CA LYS A 65 0.35 11.03 -7.74
C LYS A 65 -0.92 10.41 -7.15
N TYR A 66 -1.21 10.65 -5.87
CA TYR A 66 -2.42 10.14 -5.22
C TYR A 66 -3.51 11.19 -5.07
N ARG A 67 -3.27 12.48 -5.38
CA ARG A 67 -4.26 13.54 -5.14
C ARG A 67 -5.10 13.91 -6.36
N GLN A 68 -4.80 13.29 -7.51
CA GLN A 68 -5.51 13.53 -8.77
C GLN A 68 -6.86 12.79 -8.84
#